data_AF-Q9M7K2-F1
#
_entry.id   AF-Q9M7K2-F1
#
_cell.length_a   1.000
_cell.length_b   1.000
_cell.length_c   1.000
_cell.angle_alpha   90.00
_cell.angle_beta   90.00
_cell.angle_gamma   90.00
#
_symmetry.space_group_name_H-M   'P 1'
#
loop_
_entity.id
_entity.type
_entity.pdbx_description
1 polymer ?
#
loop_
_entity_poly.entity_id
_entity_poly.type
_entity_poly.pdbx_seq_one_letter_code
_entity_poly.pdbx_strand_id
1 'polypeptide(L)'
;DNGDGGTFALYSLISRYAKIRMIPDQQAEDAAVSNYRIEAPNSQLRRAQWAKQKLESSKAAKIALFTLTILGTSMVIGDGTLTPAISVLSAVGGIREKAPSLAQTQVVLISVAILFMLFSVQRFGTDKVGYTFAPVISVWFLLIAGIGMYNLVVHDIGVLRAFNPIYIVQYFQRNGKEAWVSLGGVILCVTGTEGMFADLGH
;
A
#
# COMPACT_ATOMS: atom_id res chain seq x y z
N ASP A 1 3.41 -11.72 -22.86
CA ASP A 1 3.71 -10.55 -22.01
C ASP A 1 3.74 -11.03 -20.57
N ASN A 2 4.88 -10.85 -19.92
CA ASN A 2 5.47 -11.78 -18.95
C ASN A 2 5.04 -11.48 -17.50
N GLY A 3 3.79 -11.76 -17.13
CA GLY A 3 3.47 -12.01 -15.72
C GLY A 3 3.91 -10.94 -14.72
N ASP A 4 3.90 -9.67 -15.12
CA ASP A 4 4.26 -8.53 -14.26
C ASP A 4 3.12 -8.26 -13.27
N GLY A 5 3.20 -8.99 -12.15
CA GLY A 5 3.24 -8.45 -10.79
C GLY A 5 2.05 -7.69 -10.19
N GLY A 6 0.83 -7.95 -10.68
CA GLY A 6 -0.39 -7.57 -9.96
C GLY A 6 -1.00 -8.71 -9.11
N THR A 7 -1.91 -8.36 -8.19
CA THR A 7 -2.81 -9.32 -7.50
C THR A 7 -3.59 -10.21 -8.48
N PHE A 8 -3.82 -9.71 -9.70
CA PHE A 8 -4.42 -10.44 -10.83
C PHE A 8 -3.53 -11.56 -11.38
N ALA A 9 -2.21 -11.35 -11.43
CA ALA A 9 -1.24 -12.39 -11.80
C ALA A 9 -1.20 -13.49 -10.73
N LEU A 10 -1.30 -13.11 -9.46
CA LEU A 10 -1.39 -14.06 -8.34
C LEU A 10 -2.70 -14.88 -8.39
N TYR A 11 -3.84 -14.25 -8.68
CA TYR A 11 -5.12 -14.96 -8.89
C TYR A 11 -5.06 -15.92 -10.09
N SER A 12 -4.47 -15.48 -11.20
CA SER A 12 -4.21 -16.29 -12.39
C SER A 12 -3.34 -17.52 -12.08
N LEU A 13 -2.23 -17.32 -11.34
CA LEU A 13 -1.33 -18.39 -10.91
C LEU A 13 -2.00 -19.37 -9.94
N ILE A 14 -2.76 -18.86 -8.96
CA ILE A 14 -3.50 -19.69 -8.00
C ILE A 14 -4.60 -20.49 -8.71
N SER A 15 -5.36 -19.88 -9.63
CA SER A 15 -6.38 -20.58 -10.44
C SER A 15 -5.75 -21.66 -11.35
N ARG A 16 -4.58 -21.36 -11.95
CA ARG A 16 -3.81 -22.30 -12.79
C ARG A 16 -3.22 -23.46 -11.99
N TYR A 17 -2.67 -23.21 -10.80
CA TYR A 17 -2.07 -24.24 -9.96
C TYR A 17 -3.07 -25.04 -9.13
N ALA A 18 -4.17 -24.45 -8.69
CA ALA A 18 -5.19 -25.10 -7.84
C ALA A 18 -6.26 -25.88 -8.63
N LYS A 19 -6.16 -25.95 -9.97
CA LYS A 19 -7.13 -26.63 -10.84
C LYS A 19 -8.58 -26.15 -10.63
N ILE A 20 -8.75 -24.90 -10.21
CA ILE A 20 -10.05 -24.23 -10.08
C ILE A 20 -10.25 -23.43 -11.37
N ARG A 21 -10.59 -24.11 -12.46
CA ARG A 21 -11.01 -23.45 -13.72
C ARG A 21 -12.41 -23.92 -14.10
N MET A 22 -13.35 -22.97 -14.05
CA MET A 22 -14.71 -23.04 -14.61
C MET A 22 -14.77 -22.49 -16.06
N ILE A 23 -13.63 -22.13 -16.66
CA ILE A 23 -13.56 -21.56 -18.01
C ILE A 23 -12.79 -22.54 -18.90
N PRO A 24 -13.40 -23.09 -19.96
CA PRO A 24 -12.73 -23.95 -20.92
C PRO A 24 -11.91 -23.10 -21.91
N ASP A 25 -10.90 -23.74 -22.51
CA ASP A 25 -10.01 -23.26 -23.58
C ASP A 25 -8.71 -22.56 -23.09
N GLN A 26 -7.50 -22.83 -23.60
CA GLN A 26 -7.10 -23.49 -24.84
C GLN A 26 -5.72 -24.18 -24.66
N GLN A 27 -5.61 -25.37 -25.26
CA GLN A 27 -4.70 -26.47 -24.94
C GLN A 27 -3.26 -26.35 -25.51
N ALA A 28 -2.77 -25.14 -25.79
CA ALA A 28 -1.50 -24.95 -26.49
C ALA A 28 -0.28 -24.76 -25.57
N GLU A 29 -0.41 -24.06 -24.43
CA GLU A 29 0.73 -23.82 -23.53
C GLU A 29 1.01 -24.98 -22.56
N ASP A 30 0.00 -25.81 -22.28
CA ASP A 30 0.13 -26.95 -21.34
C ASP A 30 0.92 -28.13 -21.94
N ALA A 31 1.12 -28.17 -23.27
CA ALA A 31 1.93 -29.20 -23.92
C ALA A 31 3.44 -29.03 -23.65
N ALA A 32 3.91 -27.78 -23.56
CA ALA A 32 5.34 -27.46 -23.40
C ALA A 32 5.87 -27.75 -21.98
N VAL A 33 4.99 -27.76 -20.96
CA VAL A 33 5.38 -27.93 -19.55
C VAL A 33 5.41 -29.41 -19.11
N SER A 34 4.85 -30.33 -19.92
CA SER A 34 4.74 -31.75 -19.59
C SER A 34 6.08 -32.52 -19.53
N ASN A 35 7.16 -31.94 -20.04
CA ASN A 35 8.48 -32.59 -20.12
C ASN A 35 9.43 -32.30 -18.96
N TYR A 36 9.05 -31.48 -17.97
CA TYR A 36 9.88 -31.31 -16.77
C TYR A 36 9.64 -32.44 -15.76
N ARG A 37 10.49 -33.46 -15.84
CA ARG A 37 10.58 -34.55 -14.87
C ARG A 37 11.23 -33.99 -13.60
N ILE A 38 10.43 -33.60 -12.60
CA ILE A 38 10.92 -33.06 -11.32
C ILE A 38 11.53 -34.19 -10.49
N GLU A 39 12.84 -34.14 -10.33
CA GLU A 39 13.68 -35.02 -9.50
C GLU A 39 13.62 -34.57 -8.01
N ALA A 40 13.11 -35.46 -7.15
CA ALA A 40 13.27 -35.54 -5.68
C ALA A 40 12.78 -34.39 -4.73
N PRO A 41 12.43 -34.69 -3.46
CA PRO A 41 11.44 -33.92 -2.70
C PRO A 41 12.08 -32.93 -1.72
N ASN A 42 11.91 -31.63 -1.97
CA ASN A 42 12.18 -30.61 -0.96
C ASN A 42 11.07 -30.60 0.11
N SER A 43 11.42 -30.47 1.38
CA SER A 43 10.48 -30.44 2.53
C SER A 43 9.38 -29.38 2.39
N GLN A 44 9.68 -28.27 1.70
CA GLN A 44 8.75 -27.21 1.35
C GLN A 44 7.71 -27.64 0.31
N LEU A 45 8.10 -28.39 -0.73
CA LEU A 45 7.18 -28.93 -1.73
C LEU A 45 6.19 -29.91 -1.11
N ARG A 46 6.65 -30.73 -0.16
CA ARG A 46 5.78 -31.69 0.54
C ARG A 46 4.73 -30.99 1.42
N ARG A 47 5.11 -29.89 2.06
CA ARG A 47 4.18 -29.03 2.82
C ARG A 47 3.18 -28.32 1.90
N ALA A 48 3.63 -27.80 0.77
CA ALA A 48 2.77 -27.17 -0.23
C ALA A 48 1.77 -28.16 -0.83
N GLN A 49 2.21 -29.39 -1.16
CA GLN A 49 1.34 -30.45 -1.66
C GLN A 49 0.32 -30.92 -0.62
N TRP A 50 0.73 -31.10 0.64
CA TRP A 50 -0.20 -31.44 1.73
C TRP A 50 -1.23 -30.35 1.99
N ALA A 51 -0.80 -29.08 2.01
CA ALA A 51 -1.69 -27.94 2.14
C ALA A 51 -2.67 -27.88 0.98
N LYS A 52 -2.18 -28.07 -0.25
CA LYS A 52 -2.99 -28.12 -1.48
C LYS A 52 -4.03 -29.25 -1.42
N GLN A 53 -3.65 -30.45 -0.98
CA GLN A 53 -4.55 -31.60 -0.90
C GLN A 53 -5.64 -31.40 0.17
N LYS A 54 -5.29 -30.78 1.31
CA LYS A 54 -6.23 -30.44 2.39
C LYS A 54 -7.19 -29.31 1.97
N LEU A 55 -6.70 -28.36 1.18
CA LEU A 55 -7.45 -27.27 0.61
C LEU A 55 -8.40 -27.73 -0.52
N GLU A 56 -7.96 -28.69 -1.34
CA GLU A 56 -8.76 -29.28 -2.41
C GLU A 56 -9.87 -30.20 -1.89
N SER A 57 -9.62 -30.89 -0.77
CA SER A 57 -10.56 -31.81 -0.11
C SER A 57 -11.77 -31.10 0.51
N SER A 58 -11.60 -29.88 1.02
CA SER A 58 -12.66 -29.18 1.77
C SER A 58 -13.33 -28.09 0.93
N LYS A 59 -14.65 -28.24 0.67
CA LYS A 59 -15.47 -27.17 0.06
C LYS A 59 -15.44 -25.88 0.90
N ALA A 60 -15.43 -25.99 2.23
CA ALA A 60 -15.38 -24.84 3.13
C ALA A 60 -14.05 -24.07 3.00
N ALA A 61 -12.93 -24.76 2.80
CA ALA A 61 -11.62 -24.12 2.61
C ALA A 61 -11.55 -23.36 1.28
N LYS A 62 -12.16 -23.89 0.20
CA LYS A 62 -12.27 -23.20 -1.09
C LYS A 62 -13.13 -21.95 -0.98
N ILE A 63 -14.28 -22.03 -0.30
CA ILE A 63 -15.15 -20.87 -0.06
C ILE A 63 -14.42 -19.83 0.79
N ALA A 64 -13.76 -20.24 1.87
CA ALA A 64 -13.00 -19.32 2.73
C ALA A 64 -11.88 -18.60 1.97
N LEU A 65 -11.11 -19.31 1.13
CA LEU A 65 -10.10 -18.69 0.29
C LEU A 65 -10.69 -17.73 -0.74
N PHE A 66 -11.80 -18.10 -1.37
CA PHE A 66 -12.47 -17.24 -2.33
C PHE A 66 -12.97 -15.95 -1.67
N THR A 67 -13.63 -16.07 -0.52
CA THR A 67 -14.08 -14.91 0.26
C THR A 67 -12.90 -14.05 0.71
N LEU A 68 -11.82 -14.65 1.22
CA LEU A 68 -10.62 -13.93 1.65
C LEU A 68 -9.96 -13.19 0.48
N THR A 69 -9.93 -13.81 -0.71
CA THR A 69 -9.35 -13.21 -1.91
C THR A 69 -10.19 -12.04 -2.41
N ILE A 70 -11.52 -12.16 -2.42
CA ILE A 70 -12.42 -11.06 -2.77
C ILE A 70 -12.30 -9.92 -1.75
N LEU A 71 -12.29 -10.25 -0.45
CA LEU A 71 -12.16 -9.28 0.62
C LEU A 71 -10.82 -8.54 0.52
N GLY A 72 -9.71 -9.27 0.34
CA GLY A 72 -8.39 -8.68 0.13
C GLY A 72 -8.33 -7.79 -1.10
N THR A 73 -8.85 -8.25 -2.25
CA THR A 73 -8.91 -7.44 -3.48
C THR A 73 -9.75 -6.17 -3.27
N SER A 74 -10.89 -6.27 -2.59
CA SER A 74 -11.74 -5.10 -2.30
C SER A 74 -11.07 -4.09 -1.37
N MET A 75 -10.27 -4.57 -0.41
CA MET A 75 -9.53 -3.72 0.52
C MET A 75 -8.42 -2.96 -0.21
N VAL A 76 -7.69 -3.62 -1.13
CA VAL A 76 -6.66 -2.97 -1.96
C VAL A 76 -7.26 -1.93 -2.89
N ILE A 77 -8.40 -2.22 -3.54
CA ILE A 77 -9.10 -1.24 -4.39
C ILE A 77 -9.61 -0.05 -3.56
N GLY A 78 -10.14 -0.33 -2.36
CA GLY A 78 -10.59 0.68 -1.42
C GLY A 78 -9.45 1.59 -0.99
N ASP A 79 -8.30 1.03 -0.63
CA ASP A 79 -7.10 1.78 -0.24
C ASP A 79 -6.58 2.67 -1.38
N GLY A 80 -6.52 2.14 -2.61
CA GLY A 80 -6.13 2.92 -3.80
C GLY A 80 -7.09 4.07 -4.14
N THR A 81 -8.36 3.98 -3.74
CA THR A 81 -9.36 5.04 -4.00
C THR A 81 -9.43 6.05 -2.85
N LEU A 82 -9.33 5.59 -1.59
CA LEU A 82 -9.49 6.43 -0.40
C LEU A 82 -8.25 7.27 -0.12
N THR A 83 -7.05 6.72 -0.30
CA THR A 83 -5.77 7.41 -0.02
C THR A 83 -5.61 8.74 -0.77
N PRO A 84 -5.82 8.84 -2.09
CA PRO A 84 -5.74 10.12 -2.79
C PRO A 84 -6.83 11.09 -2.33
N ALA A 85 -8.05 10.60 -2.07
CA ALA A 85 -9.15 11.43 -1.62
C ALA A 85 -8.89 12.06 -0.24
N ILE A 86 -8.44 11.25 0.73
CA ILE A 86 -8.10 11.71 2.08
C ILE A 86 -6.89 12.66 2.03
N SER A 87 -5.86 12.32 1.25
CA SER A 87 -4.65 13.15 1.14
C SER A 87 -4.94 14.54 0.59
N VAL A 88 -5.72 14.65 -0.49
CA VAL A 88 -6.10 15.95 -1.08
C VAL A 88 -6.99 16.74 -0.12
N LEU A 89 -7.98 16.09 0.50
CA LEU A 89 -8.86 16.77 1.46
C LEU A 89 -8.08 17.30 2.67
N SER A 90 -7.12 16.53 3.20
CA SER A 90 -6.23 16.96 4.28
C SER A 90 -5.31 18.10 3.84
N ALA A 91 -4.78 18.08 2.62
CA ALA A 91 -3.94 19.15 2.08
C ALA A 91 -4.71 20.47 1.96
N VAL A 92 -5.92 20.45 1.37
CA VAL A 92 -6.77 21.65 1.26
C VAL A 92 -7.26 22.11 2.64
N GLY A 93 -7.57 21.16 3.54
CA GLY A 93 -7.90 21.44 4.94
C GLY A 93 -6.76 22.15 5.68
N GLY A 94 -5.51 21.76 5.44
CA GLY A 94 -4.34 22.44 6.01
C GLY A 94 -4.18 23.88 5.51
N ILE A 95 -4.55 24.17 4.26
CA ILE A 95 -4.57 25.54 3.71
C ILE A 95 -5.64 26.39 4.39
N ARG A 96 -6.82 25.81 4.70
CA ARG A 96 -7.92 26.50 5.40
C ARG A 96 -7.50 27.04 6.76
N GLU A 97 -6.59 26.39 7.48
CA GLU A 97 -6.11 26.88 8.78
C GLU A 97 -5.52 28.29 8.70
N LYS A 98 -4.86 28.63 7.59
CA LYS A 98 -4.34 29.99 7.33
C LYS A 98 -5.31 30.90 6.58
N ALA A 99 -6.43 30.38 6.10
CA ALA A 99 -7.44 31.10 5.33
C ALA A 99 -8.86 30.77 5.86
N PRO A 100 -9.23 31.31 7.04
CA PRO A 100 -10.49 30.96 7.72
C PRO A 100 -11.76 31.42 6.96
N SER A 101 -11.61 32.23 5.91
CA SER A 101 -12.71 32.67 5.04
C SER A 101 -13.23 31.57 4.10
N LEU A 102 -12.56 30.42 4.02
CA LEU A 102 -13.00 29.29 3.19
C LEU A 102 -14.04 28.46 3.95
N ALA A 103 -15.26 28.41 3.39
CA ALA A 103 -16.31 27.53 3.89
C ALA A 103 -15.96 26.05 3.65
N GLN A 104 -16.45 25.16 4.52
CA GLN A 104 -16.21 23.72 4.38
C GLN A 104 -16.65 23.18 3.00
N THR A 105 -17.76 23.68 2.47
CA THR A 105 -18.25 23.33 1.13
C THR A 105 -17.26 23.70 0.03
N GLN A 106 -16.57 24.84 0.16
CA GLN A 106 -15.56 25.27 -0.80
C GLN A 106 -14.33 24.36 -0.76
N VAL A 107 -13.89 23.94 0.43
CA VAL A 107 -12.78 22.97 0.59
C VAL A 107 -13.08 21.66 -0.12
N VAL A 108 -14.30 21.13 0.04
CA VAL A 108 -14.72 19.89 -0.63
C VAL A 108 -14.72 20.08 -2.16
N LEU A 109 -15.30 21.17 -2.67
CA LEU A 109 -15.34 21.46 -4.10
C LEU A 109 -13.93 21.61 -4.71
N ILE A 110 -13.03 22.32 -4.03
CA ILE A 110 -11.63 22.46 -4.46
C ILE A 110 -10.95 21.09 -4.48
N SER A 111 -11.17 20.26 -3.45
CA SER A 111 -10.60 18.91 -3.38
C SER A 111 -11.07 18.03 -4.53
N VAL A 112 -12.37 18.05 -4.85
CA VAL A 112 -12.94 17.32 -6.00
C VAL A 112 -12.36 17.81 -7.32
N ALA A 113 -12.19 19.13 -7.49
CA ALA A 113 -11.58 19.70 -8.70
C ALA A 113 -10.11 19.28 -8.85
N ILE A 114 -9.33 19.28 -7.76
CA ILE A 114 -7.94 18.82 -7.76
C ILE A 114 -7.87 17.34 -8.10
N LEU A 115 -8.70 16.50 -7.49
CA LEU A 115 -8.76 15.07 -7.80
C LEU A 115 -9.07 14.85 -9.29
N PHE A 116 -10.12 15.50 -9.81
CA PHE A 116 -10.47 15.38 -11.22
C PHE A 116 -9.31 15.79 -12.14
N MET A 117 -8.61 16.88 -11.83
CA MET A 117 -7.44 17.32 -12.60
C MET A 117 -6.29 16.32 -12.52
N LEU A 118 -5.94 15.83 -11.32
CA LEU A 118 -4.87 14.86 -11.11
C LEU A 118 -5.15 13.55 -11.86
N PHE A 119 -6.35 12.98 -11.69
CA PHE A 119 -6.76 11.76 -12.39
C PHE A 119 -6.89 11.97 -13.91
N SER A 120 -7.30 13.16 -14.36
CA SER A 120 -7.33 13.49 -15.79
C SER A 120 -5.93 13.55 -16.40
N VAL A 121 -4.93 14.04 -15.67
CA VAL A 121 -3.54 14.09 -16.12
C VAL A 121 -2.89 12.69 -16.17
N GLN A 122 -3.30 11.76 -15.32
CA GLN A 122 -2.81 10.37 -15.33
C GLN A 122 -3.03 9.64 -16.67
N ARG A 123 -4.01 10.06 -17.48
CA ARG A 123 -4.25 9.48 -18.83
C ARG A 123 -3.08 9.64 -19.80
N PHE A 124 -2.16 10.57 -19.54
CA PHE A 124 -1.03 10.88 -20.43
C PHE A 124 0.22 10.03 -20.13
N GLY A 125 0.11 9.05 -19.23
CA GLY A 125 1.16 8.11 -18.87
C GLY A 125 1.70 8.39 -17.46
N THR A 126 1.67 7.36 -16.61
CA THR A 126 2.17 7.38 -15.23
C THR A 126 3.64 7.74 -15.16
N ASP A 127 4.46 7.31 -16.13
CA ASP A 127 5.90 7.60 -16.16
C ASP A 127 6.18 9.11 -16.25
N LYS A 128 5.52 9.80 -17.19
CA LYS A 128 5.73 11.24 -17.41
C LYS A 128 5.24 12.08 -16.23
N VAL A 129 4.17 11.63 -15.59
CA VAL A 129 3.63 12.24 -14.38
C VAL A 129 4.65 12.07 -13.25
N GLY A 130 5.15 10.85 -13.01
CA GLY A 130 6.16 10.57 -11.99
C GLY A 130 7.41 11.45 -12.10
N TYR A 131 7.96 11.60 -13.31
CA TYR A 131 9.12 12.49 -13.54
C TYR A 131 8.84 13.97 -13.22
N THR A 132 7.61 14.43 -13.41
CA THR A 132 7.22 15.82 -13.10
C THR A 132 7.00 16.03 -11.61
N PHE A 133 6.50 15.01 -10.90
CA PHE A 133 6.30 15.07 -9.45
C PHE A 133 7.60 14.91 -8.65
N ALA A 134 8.58 14.16 -9.16
CA ALA A 134 9.87 13.95 -8.51
C ALA A 134 10.59 15.24 -8.05
N PRO A 135 10.75 16.30 -8.87
CA PRO A 135 11.37 17.55 -8.41
C PRO A 135 10.51 18.29 -7.37
N VAL A 136 9.19 18.24 -7.47
CA VAL A 136 8.28 18.86 -6.49
C VAL A 136 8.45 18.20 -5.12
N ILE A 137 8.44 16.86 -5.09
CA ILE A 137 8.67 16.07 -3.88
C ILE A 137 10.07 16.32 -3.31
N SER A 138 11.09 16.43 -4.18
CA SER A 138 12.46 16.73 -3.76
C SER A 138 12.58 18.09 -3.08
N VAL A 139 11.98 19.14 -3.66
CA VAL A 139 11.92 20.47 -3.05
C VAL A 139 11.18 20.42 -1.72
N TRP A 140 10.05 19.70 -1.65
CA TRP A 140 9.30 19.54 -0.41
C TRP A 140 10.13 18.85 0.70
N PHE A 141 10.84 17.76 0.37
CA PHE A 141 11.74 17.10 1.32
C PHE A 141 12.88 18.01 1.77
N LEU A 142 13.47 18.80 0.88
CA LEU A 142 14.51 19.77 1.22
C LEU A 142 13.98 20.86 2.17
N LEU A 143 12.76 21.34 1.95
CA LEU A 143 12.11 22.31 2.83
C LEU A 143 11.87 21.71 4.22
N ILE A 144 11.34 20.48 4.31
CA ILE A 144 11.14 19.81 5.60
C ILE A 144 12.47 19.56 6.30
N ALA A 145 13.49 19.09 5.58
CA ALA A 145 14.82 18.86 6.14
C ALA A 145 15.43 20.17 6.66
N GLY A 146 15.30 21.27 5.90
CA GLY A 146 15.78 22.60 6.31
C GLY A 146 15.05 23.13 7.55
N ILE A 147 13.71 23.04 7.58
CA ILE A 147 12.90 23.44 8.75
C ILE A 147 13.23 22.56 9.96
N GLY A 148 13.39 21.25 9.76
CA GLY A 148 13.77 20.31 10.81
C GLY A 148 15.15 20.63 11.39
N MET A 149 16.14 20.88 10.52
CA MET A 149 17.49 21.28 10.94
C MET A 149 17.48 22.61 11.70
N TYR A 150 16.76 23.61 11.20
CA TYR A 150 16.61 24.90 11.88
C TYR A 150 15.99 24.75 13.27
N ASN A 151 14.91 23.98 13.39
CA ASN A 151 14.24 23.75 14.67
C ASN A 151 15.15 23.00 15.65
N LEU A 152 15.94 22.04 15.16
CA LEU A 152 16.92 21.30 15.97
C LEU A 152 18.02 22.21 16.52
N VAL A 153 18.51 23.18 15.74
CA VAL A 153 19.57 24.12 16.18
C VAL A 153 19.01 25.21 17.10
N VAL A 154 17.79 25.70 16.85
CA VAL A 154 17.26 26.91 17.51
C VAL A 154 16.40 26.61 18.75
N HIS A 155 15.70 25.47 18.82
CA HIS A 155 14.76 25.20 19.91
C HIS A 155 15.30 24.23 20.96
N ASP A 156 15.77 23.05 20.58
CA ASP A 156 16.54 22.19 21.49
C ASP A 156 17.12 20.96 20.76
N ILE A 157 18.39 20.67 20.98
CA ILE A 157 19.04 19.40 20.58
C ILE A 157 18.47 18.22 21.40
N GLY A 158 17.80 18.50 22.52
CA GLY A 158 17.08 17.54 23.35
C GLY A 158 16.04 16.71 22.61
N VAL A 159 15.55 17.14 21.44
CA VAL A 159 14.69 16.32 20.56
C VAL A 159 15.39 15.01 20.16
N LEU A 160 16.72 14.98 20.05
CA LEU A 160 17.49 13.76 19.77
C LEU A 160 17.39 12.72 20.89
N ARG A 161 16.95 13.09 22.09
CA ARG A 161 16.67 12.11 23.15
C ARG A 161 15.50 11.19 22.79
N ALA A 162 14.65 11.57 21.84
CA ALA A 162 13.58 10.71 21.32
C ALA A 162 14.09 9.40 20.69
N PHE A 163 15.36 9.33 20.27
CA PHE A 163 15.97 8.09 19.79
C PHE A 163 16.24 7.07 20.90
N ASN A 164 16.27 7.50 22.16
CA ASN A 164 16.48 6.58 23.27
C ASN A 164 15.15 5.89 23.65
N PRO A 165 15.06 4.55 23.56
CA PRO A 165 13.82 3.80 23.78
C PRO A 165 13.27 3.93 25.20
N ILE A 166 14.09 4.34 26.17
CA ILE A 166 13.66 4.60 27.55
C ILE A 166 12.59 5.70 27.59
N TYR A 167 12.70 6.74 26.75
CA TYR A 167 11.69 7.81 26.68
C TYR A 167 10.38 7.33 26.08
N ILE A 168 10.42 6.37 25.16
CA ILE A 168 9.22 5.73 24.61
C ILE A 168 8.51 4.96 25.71
N VAL A 169 9.22 4.14 26.49
CA VAL A 169 8.62 3.39 27.61
C VAL A 169 8.05 4.34 28.67
N GLN A 170 8.78 5.39 29.03
CA GLN A 170 8.29 6.42 29.96
C GLN A 170 7.06 7.16 29.43
N TYR A 171 7.01 7.46 28.13
CA TYR A 171 5.85 8.07 27.48
C TYR A 171 4.63 7.16 27.54
N PHE A 172 4.77 5.86 27.25
CA PHE A 172 3.69 4.90 27.37
C PHE A 172 3.20 4.71 28.80
N GLN A 173 4.12 4.70 29.78
CA GLN A 173 3.76 4.62 31.20
C GLN A 173 3.01 5.86 31.70
N ARG A 174 3.37 7.05 31.19
CA ARG A 174 2.77 8.32 31.61
C ARG A 174 1.44 8.61 30.91
N ASN A 175 1.33 8.32 29.62
CA ASN A 175 0.22 8.76 28.78
C ASN A 175 -0.77 7.63 28.46
N GLY A 176 -0.43 6.36 28.75
CA GLY A 176 -1.33 5.22 28.66
C GLY A 176 -2.14 5.17 27.35
N LYS A 177 -3.43 5.51 27.43
CA LYS A 177 -4.36 5.49 26.26
C LYS A 177 -3.96 6.47 25.15
N GLU A 178 -3.43 7.65 25.46
CA GLU A 178 -3.01 8.61 24.43
C GLU A 178 -1.77 8.11 23.67
N ALA A 179 -0.88 7.39 24.35
CA ALA A 179 0.28 6.78 23.70
C ALA A 179 -0.13 5.73 22.67
N TRP A 180 -1.19 4.97 22.93
CA TRP A 180 -1.76 4.02 21.96
C TRP A 180 -2.34 4.73 20.73
N VAL A 181 -3.02 5.87 20.91
CA VAL A 181 -3.55 6.67 19.79
C VAL A 181 -2.40 7.24 18.95
N SER A 182 -1.36 7.77 19.59
CA SER A 182 -0.17 8.28 18.91
C SER A 182 0.55 7.18 18.11
N LEU A 183 0.67 5.98 18.67
CA LEU A 183 1.26 4.83 17.98
C LEU A 183 0.50 4.47 16.70
N GLY A 184 -0.83 4.58 16.70
CA GLY A 184 -1.65 4.38 15.50
C GLY A 184 -1.26 5.34 14.37
N GLY A 185 -1.00 6.61 14.69
CA GLY A 185 -0.51 7.58 13.71
C GLY A 185 0.90 7.27 13.19
N VAL A 186 1.79 6.78 14.05
CA VAL A 186 3.13 6.33 13.63
C VAL A 186 3.06 5.14 12.69
N ILE A 187 2.24 4.12 13.03
CA ILE A 187 2.05 2.95 12.17
C ILE A 187 1.45 3.36 10.82
N LEU A 188 0.48 4.27 10.81
CA LEU A 188 -0.11 4.80 9.57
C LEU A 188 0.93 5.47 8.66
N CYS A 189 1.87 6.22 9.25
CA CYS A 189 2.98 6.83 8.52
C CYS A 189 3.93 5.79 7.91
N VAL A 190 4.23 4.72 8.67
CA VAL A 190 5.06 3.60 8.20
C VAL A 190 4.40 2.87 7.02
N THR A 191 3.09 2.62 7.08
CA THR A 191 2.34 2.00 5.98
C THR A 191 2.40 2.84 4.70
N GLY A 192 2.35 4.17 4.80
CA GLY A 192 2.56 5.06 3.64
C GLY A 192 3.96 4.92 3.02
N THR A 193 4.98 4.68 3.85
CA THR A 193 6.36 4.46 3.40
C THR A 193 6.51 3.10 2.72
N GLU A 194 5.87 2.06 3.24
CA GLU A 194 5.83 0.72 2.61
C GLU A 194 5.23 0.78 1.20
N GLY A 195 4.13 1.53 1.02
CA GLY A 195 3.50 1.74 -0.29
C GLY A 195 4.47 2.37 -1.30
N MET A 196 5.27 3.36 -0.89
CA MET A 196 6.29 3.96 -1.76
C MET A 196 7.37 2.96 -2.18
N PHE A 197 7.81 2.07 -1.28
CA PHE A 197 8.85 1.08 -1.61
C PHE A 197 8.33 -0.12 -2.40
N ALA A 198 7.08 -0.52 -2.18
CA ALA A 198 6.44 -1.58 -2.95
C ALA A 198 6.28 -1.20 -4.43
N ASP A 199 6.04 0.08 -4.72
CA ASP A 199 5.86 0.61 -6.08
C ASP A 199 7.20 0.80 -6.83
N LEU A 200 8.33 0.97 -6.13
CA LEU A 200 9.68 1.07 -6.72
C LEU A 200 10.26 -0.26 -7.20
N GLY A 201 9.62 -1.39 -6.88
CA GLY A 201 10.09 -2.75 -7.20
C GLY A 201 9.57 -3.32 -8.53
N HIS A 202 8.82 -2.54 -9.30
CA HIS A 202 8.35 -2.83 -10.67
C HIS A 202 9.10 -1.98 -11.69
#